data_AF-A0A4Q5S635-F1
#
_entry.id   AF-A0A4Q5S635-F1
#
_cell.length_a   1.000
_cell.length_b   1.000
_cell.length_c   1.000
_cell.angle_alpha   90.00
_cell.angle_beta   90.00
_cell.angle_gamma   90.00
#
_symmetry.space_group_name_H-M   'P 1'
#
loop_
_entity.id
_entity.type
_entity.pdbx_description
1 polymer ?
#
loop_
_entity_poly.entity_id
_entity_poly.type
_entity_poly.pdbx_seq_one_letter_code
_entity_poly.pdbx_strand_id
1 'polypeptide(L)'
;TGNRENIRPTIFVIDQYKERNDPRLAQMYTDINGEYKGVLFGNPSSAPEFERLNTSAFRGPSENGGHPAGIFKSATQPSVLLSSFESLFLQAEAAERGWIAGSAAGFYNQAIEESFKFTGVVNSYSAYLSQPAVDYNAAADKIANIITQKWLALNGLNSIEAWNDYRRLGVPAIPNSLDAPAGLRPLRFMYPETERMTNNEEASKQGSDEITKDRVWWDKQ
;
A
#
# COMPACT_ATOMS: atom_id res chain seq x y z
N THR A 1 20.31 -11.15 -1.20
CA THR A 1 19.93 -10.17 -0.17
C THR A 1 18.93 -10.82 0.76
N GLY A 2 19.08 -10.69 2.08
CA GLY A 2 18.20 -11.32 3.08
C GLY A 2 16.84 -10.64 3.25
N ASN A 3 16.30 -9.99 2.22
CA ASN A 3 15.01 -9.28 2.31
C ASN A 3 13.86 -10.26 2.64
N ARG A 4 13.98 -11.50 2.16
CA ARG A 4 13.13 -12.63 2.54
C ARG A 4 13.15 -12.92 4.04
N GLU A 5 14.17 -12.50 4.78
CA GLU A 5 14.23 -12.72 6.23
C GLU A 5 13.41 -11.67 7.00
N ASN A 6 13.39 -10.41 6.57
CA ASN A 6 12.93 -9.35 7.46
C ASN A 6 11.63 -8.65 7.03
N ILE A 7 11.20 -8.81 5.77
CA ILE A 7 9.97 -8.18 5.27
C ILE A 7 8.84 -9.20 5.24
N ARG A 8 7.78 -8.93 5.99
CA ARG A 8 6.58 -9.78 6.09
C ARG A 8 5.33 -8.97 5.78
N PRO A 9 4.35 -9.53 5.04
CA PRO A 9 3.04 -8.92 4.92
C PRO A 9 2.34 -8.93 6.28
N THR A 10 1.54 -7.92 6.55
CA THR A 10 0.58 -7.98 7.65
C THR A 10 -0.59 -8.90 7.29
N ILE A 11 -1.29 -9.42 8.29
CA ILE A 11 -2.55 -10.16 8.06
C ILE A 11 -3.52 -9.31 7.24
N PHE A 12 -3.62 -8.03 7.56
CA PHE A 12 -4.48 -7.08 6.85
C PHE A 12 -4.27 -7.08 5.34
N VAL A 13 -3.03 -6.98 4.85
CA VAL A 13 -2.79 -6.96 3.39
C VAL A 13 -3.08 -8.30 2.74
N ILE A 14 -2.78 -9.41 3.43
CA ILE A 14 -3.13 -10.76 2.95
C ILE A 14 -4.64 -10.90 2.80
N ASP A 15 -5.40 -10.48 3.81
CA ASP A 15 -6.86 -10.56 3.79
C ASP A 15 -7.45 -9.68 2.68
N GLN A 16 -6.93 -8.46 2.49
CA GLN A 16 -7.39 -7.58 1.40
C GLN A 16 -7.16 -8.20 0.01
N TYR A 17 -6.06 -8.94 -0.19
CA TYR A 17 -5.84 -9.70 -1.42
C TYR A 17 -6.76 -10.93 -1.52
N LYS A 18 -6.92 -11.70 -0.44
CA LYS A 18 -7.76 -12.92 -0.40
C LYS A 18 -9.24 -12.60 -0.64
N GLU A 19 -9.77 -11.57 0.01
CA GLU A 19 -11.16 -11.09 -0.15
C GLU A 19 -11.50 -10.75 -1.60
N ARG A 20 -10.49 -10.38 -2.39
CA ARG A 20 -10.63 -9.99 -3.81
C ARG A 20 -10.08 -11.04 -4.76
N ASN A 21 -9.81 -12.26 -4.29
CA ASN A 21 -9.17 -13.32 -5.07
C ASN A 21 -8.05 -12.79 -5.98
N ASP A 22 -7.21 -11.90 -5.44
CA ASP A 22 -6.34 -11.06 -6.25
C ASP A 22 -5.10 -11.85 -6.67
N PRO A 23 -4.87 -12.04 -7.98
CA PRO A 23 -3.75 -12.82 -8.49
C PRO A 23 -2.37 -12.19 -8.19
N ARG A 24 -2.32 -10.91 -7.84
CA ARG A 24 -1.08 -10.22 -7.43
C ARG A 24 -0.51 -10.82 -6.14
N LEU A 25 -1.34 -11.39 -5.27
CA LEU A 25 -0.90 -12.03 -4.01
C LEU A 25 0.25 -13.02 -4.24
N ALA A 26 0.07 -13.91 -5.21
CA ALA A 26 1.06 -14.93 -5.54
C ALA A 26 2.33 -14.38 -6.21
N GLN A 27 2.25 -13.19 -6.79
CA GLN A 27 3.41 -12.48 -7.35
C GLN A 27 4.20 -11.76 -6.26
N MET A 28 3.53 -11.27 -5.23
CA MET A 28 4.10 -10.44 -4.18
C MET A 28 4.70 -11.25 -3.03
N TYR A 29 4.11 -12.39 -2.69
CA TYR A 29 4.46 -13.15 -1.49
C TYR A 29 4.68 -14.64 -1.79
N THR A 30 5.47 -15.30 -0.95
CA THR A 30 5.62 -16.76 -0.94
C THR A 30 4.55 -17.40 -0.07
N ASP A 31 4.01 -18.53 -0.49
CA ASP A 31 3.15 -19.34 0.38
C ASP A 31 3.98 -20.13 1.41
N ILE A 32 3.31 -20.59 2.46
CA ILE A 32 3.80 -21.53 3.46
C ILE A 32 2.85 -22.72 3.44
N ASN A 33 3.27 -23.80 2.77
CA ASN A 33 2.47 -25.02 2.57
C ASN A 33 1.12 -24.74 1.88
N GLY A 34 1.12 -23.93 0.82
CA GLY A 34 -0.07 -23.57 0.06
C GLY A 34 -0.89 -22.42 0.64
N GLU A 35 -0.51 -21.89 1.80
CA GLU A 35 -1.23 -20.81 2.47
C GLU A 35 -0.41 -19.51 2.56
N TYR A 36 -1.08 -18.38 2.34
CA TYR A 36 -0.50 -17.06 2.61
C TYR A 36 -0.81 -16.63 4.04
N LYS A 37 0.23 -16.27 4.80
CA LYS A 37 0.17 -15.97 6.23
C LYS A 37 0.88 -14.66 6.54
N GLY A 38 0.20 -13.74 7.22
CA GLY A 38 0.76 -12.44 7.60
C GLY A 38 1.16 -12.37 9.08
N VAL A 39 1.91 -11.33 9.42
CA VAL A 39 2.22 -10.95 10.81
C VAL A 39 1.18 -9.99 11.37
N LEU A 40 1.07 -9.92 12.70
CA LEU A 40 0.34 -8.85 13.38
C LEU A 40 1.16 -7.56 13.36
N PHE A 41 0.53 -6.44 13.01
CA PHE A 41 1.23 -5.17 12.90
C PHE A 41 1.62 -4.63 14.28
N GLY A 42 2.93 -4.47 14.49
CA GLY A 42 3.48 -3.96 15.75
C GLY A 42 3.16 -4.82 16.96
N ASN A 43 3.16 -6.15 16.80
CA ASN A 43 2.98 -7.07 17.92
C ASN A 43 4.30 -7.25 18.71
N PRO A 44 4.36 -6.85 20.00
CA PRO A 44 5.56 -7.00 20.82
C PRO A 44 5.74 -8.44 21.37
N SER A 45 4.75 -9.30 21.19
CA SER A 45 4.76 -10.70 21.66
C SER A 45 4.15 -11.60 20.59
N SER A 46 4.95 -11.96 19.58
CA SER A 46 4.48 -12.83 18.51
C SER A 46 4.33 -14.26 19.03
N ALA A 47 3.09 -14.74 19.10
CA ALA A 47 2.82 -16.18 19.19
C ALA A 47 3.49 -16.92 18.02
N PRO A 48 3.85 -18.21 18.16
CA PRO A 48 4.65 -18.94 17.17
C PRO A 48 4.13 -18.83 15.73
N GLU A 49 2.81 -18.79 15.53
CA GLU A 49 2.16 -18.67 14.22
C GLU A 49 2.45 -17.34 13.50
N PHE A 50 2.83 -16.29 14.22
CA PHE A 50 3.19 -14.97 13.68
C PHE A 50 4.71 -14.79 13.57
N GLU A 51 5.50 -15.80 13.92
CA GLU A 51 6.94 -15.74 13.77
C GLU A 51 7.36 -15.75 12.30
N ARG A 52 8.55 -15.19 12.04
CA ARG A 52 9.15 -15.07 10.71
C ARG A 52 9.15 -16.36 9.89
N LEU A 53 9.40 -17.50 10.54
CA LEU A 53 9.51 -18.81 9.89
C LEU A 53 8.15 -19.39 9.48
N ASN A 54 7.07 -18.94 10.13
CA ASN A 54 5.71 -19.45 9.95
C ASN A 54 4.84 -18.51 9.11
N THR A 55 5.41 -17.41 8.62
CA THR A 55 4.71 -16.36 7.86
C THR A 55 5.29 -16.20 6.45
N SER A 56 4.45 -15.79 5.51
CA SER A 56 4.82 -15.50 4.13
C SER A 56 5.88 -14.42 4.06
N ALA A 57 6.83 -14.53 3.12
CA ALA A 57 7.82 -13.50 2.86
C ALA A 57 7.51 -12.79 1.54
N PHE A 58 8.07 -11.59 1.36
CA PHE A 58 8.09 -10.97 0.02
C PHE A 58 8.81 -11.90 -0.97
N ARG A 59 8.18 -12.14 -2.12
CA ARG A 59 8.71 -13.01 -3.16
C ARG A 59 9.73 -12.25 -4.01
N GLY A 60 10.99 -12.65 -3.94
CA GLY A 60 12.07 -12.12 -4.76
C GLY A 60 12.63 -13.17 -5.74
N PRO A 61 13.70 -12.83 -6.48
CA PRO A 61 14.27 -13.74 -7.46
C PRO A 61 14.78 -15.05 -6.88
N SER A 62 15.31 -15.04 -5.66
CA SER A 62 15.78 -16.26 -4.98
C SER A 62 14.64 -17.25 -4.76
N GLU A 63 13.46 -16.74 -4.42
CA GLU A 63 12.24 -17.50 -4.18
C GLU A 63 11.56 -17.93 -5.50
N ASN A 64 12.02 -17.41 -6.63
CA ASN A 64 11.53 -17.76 -7.96
C ASN A 64 12.61 -18.44 -8.83
N GLY A 65 13.48 -19.25 -8.23
CA GLY A 65 14.48 -20.04 -8.97
C GLY A 65 15.53 -19.21 -9.70
N GLY A 66 15.82 -18.00 -9.24
CA GLY A 66 16.73 -17.05 -9.89
C GLY A 66 16.08 -16.20 -10.98
N HIS A 67 14.77 -16.33 -11.21
CA HIS A 67 14.04 -15.55 -12.19
C HIS A 67 13.36 -14.31 -11.57
N PRO A 68 13.04 -13.28 -12.37
CA PRO A 68 12.20 -12.15 -11.95
C PRO A 68 10.97 -12.57 -11.14
N ALA A 69 10.63 -11.83 -10.08
CA ALA A 69 9.47 -12.16 -9.23
C ALA A 69 8.69 -10.89 -8.85
N GLY A 70 7.40 -10.85 -9.19
CA GLY A 70 6.51 -9.73 -8.89
C GLY A 70 7.09 -8.38 -9.31
N ILE A 71 7.42 -7.54 -8.32
CA ILE A 71 7.97 -6.20 -8.52
C ILE A 71 9.51 -6.17 -8.67
N PHE A 72 10.19 -7.31 -8.48
CA PHE A 72 11.64 -7.44 -8.60
C PHE A 72 12.01 -8.08 -9.94
N LYS A 73 12.12 -7.26 -10.99
CA LYS A 73 12.34 -7.70 -12.37
C LYS A 73 13.81 -7.82 -12.75
N SER A 74 14.67 -6.99 -12.19
CA SER A 74 16.13 -7.01 -12.43
C SER A 74 16.85 -6.18 -11.36
N ALA A 75 18.13 -6.48 -11.10
CA ALA A 75 19.00 -5.62 -10.31
C ALA A 75 19.24 -4.23 -10.96
N THR A 76 19.04 -4.12 -12.28
CA THR A 76 19.17 -2.89 -13.06
C THR A 76 17.81 -2.28 -13.44
N GLN A 77 16.70 -2.77 -12.86
CA GLN A 77 15.39 -2.21 -13.16
C GLN A 77 15.32 -0.73 -12.76
N PRO A 78 14.62 0.11 -13.53
CA PRO A 78 14.39 1.49 -13.14
C PRO A 78 13.52 1.55 -11.87
N SER A 79 13.83 2.48 -10.98
CA SER A 79 12.97 2.78 -9.82
C SER A 79 11.68 3.43 -10.31
N VAL A 80 10.55 2.97 -9.78
CA VAL A 80 9.24 3.57 -10.07
C VAL A 80 9.09 4.80 -9.18
N LEU A 81 9.07 5.99 -9.78
CA LEU A 81 8.75 7.24 -9.08
C LEU A 81 7.25 7.53 -9.15
N LEU A 82 6.70 7.55 -10.36
CA LEU A 82 5.27 7.67 -10.63
C LEU A 82 4.89 6.60 -11.66
N SER A 83 4.02 5.67 -11.28
CA SER A 83 3.58 4.60 -12.18
C SER A 83 2.41 5.04 -13.06
N SER A 84 2.19 4.33 -14.18
CA SER A 84 1.02 4.55 -15.04
C SER A 84 -0.28 4.32 -14.27
N PHE A 85 -0.37 3.23 -13.50
CA PHE A 85 -1.53 2.92 -12.68
C PHE A 85 -1.77 3.93 -11.55
N GLU A 86 -0.72 4.46 -10.91
CA GLU A 86 -0.89 5.54 -9.92
C GLU A 86 -1.48 6.81 -10.55
N SER A 87 -0.95 7.24 -11.70
CA SER A 87 -1.49 8.38 -12.46
C SER A 87 -2.94 8.17 -12.86
N LEU A 88 -3.30 6.96 -13.30
CA LEU A 88 -4.67 6.61 -13.68
C LEU A 88 -5.61 6.57 -12.46
N PHE A 89 -5.16 6.08 -11.30
CA PHE A 89 -5.96 6.17 -10.07
C PHE A 89 -6.17 7.61 -9.60
N LEU A 90 -5.17 8.48 -9.72
CA LEU A 90 -5.32 9.91 -9.45
C LEU A 90 -6.34 10.56 -10.39
N GLN A 91 -6.32 10.20 -11.68
CA GLN A 91 -7.32 10.66 -12.65
C GLN A 91 -8.71 10.08 -12.37
N ALA A 92 -8.81 8.81 -11.95
CA ALA A 92 -10.07 8.20 -11.55
C ALA A 92 -10.70 8.92 -10.36
N GLU A 93 -9.89 9.23 -9.33
CA GLU A 93 -10.34 10.01 -8.18
C GLU A 93 -10.77 11.42 -8.60
N ALA A 94 -9.96 12.11 -9.42
CA ALA A 94 -10.27 13.45 -9.88
C ALA A 94 -11.56 13.49 -10.72
N ALA A 95 -11.78 12.50 -11.58
CA ALA A 95 -12.99 12.38 -12.39
C ALA A 95 -14.22 12.09 -11.53
N GLU A 96 -14.12 11.19 -10.55
CA GLU A 96 -15.22 10.89 -9.62
C GLU A 96 -15.59 12.10 -8.75
N ARG A 97 -14.60 12.94 -8.44
CA ARG A 97 -14.81 14.22 -7.75
C ARG A 97 -15.30 15.36 -8.66
N GLY A 98 -15.41 15.12 -9.97
CA GLY A 98 -15.81 16.12 -10.96
C GLY A 98 -14.76 17.21 -11.22
N TRP A 99 -13.50 16.99 -10.86
CA TRP A 99 -12.41 17.95 -11.07
C TRP A 99 -11.91 17.96 -12.52
N ILE A 100 -12.08 16.83 -13.21
CA ILE A 100 -11.72 16.69 -14.63
C ILE A 100 -12.87 16.01 -15.38
N ALA A 101 -12.89 16.20 -16.70
CA ALA A 101 -13.75 15.41 -17.59
C ALA A 101 -13.19 13.99 -17.77
N GLY A 102 -14.06 13.03 -18.08
CA GLY A 102 -13.69 11.64 -18.37
C GLY A 102 -14.51 10.63 -17.58
N SER A 103 -14.30 9.34 -17.87
CA SER A 103 -14.96 8.25 -17.14
C SER A 103 -14.10 7.82 -15.96
N ALA A 104 -14.56 8.07 -14.73
CA ALA A 104 -13.90 7.59 -13.52
C ALA A 104 -13.74 6.05 -13.52
N ALA A 105 -14.81 5.34 -13.88
CA ALA A 105 -14.79 3.88 -14.08
C ALA A 105 -13.76 3.46 -15.15
N GLY A 106 -13.66 4.21 -16.25
CA GLY A 106 -12.70 3.97 -17.31
C GLY A 106 -11.25 4.10 -16.84
N PHE A 107 -10.91 5.19 -16.15
CA PHE A 107 -9.59 5.38 -15.56
C PHE A 107 -9.25 4.33 -14.50
N TYR A 108 -10.21 4.01 -13.64
CA TYR A 108 -10.08 2.98 -12.61
C TYR A 108 -9.76 1.60 -13.21
N ASN A 109 -10.53 1.17 -14.23
CA ASN A 109 -10.31 -0.11 -14.89
C ASN A 109 -8.94 -0.15 -15.59
N GLN A 110 -8.57 0.92 -16.31
CA GLN A 110 -7.25 1.02 -16.93
C GLN A 110 -6.11 0.98 -15.90
N ALA A 111 -6.28 1.60 -14.73
CA ALA A 111 -5.28 1.56 -13.66
C ALA A 111 -5.05 0.12 -13.15
N ILE A 112 -6.12 -0.66 -12.98
CA ILE A 112 -6.02 -2.08 -12.60
C ILE A 112 -5.31 -2.88 -13.70
N GLU A 113 -5.68 -2.66 -14.97
CA GLU A 113 -5.07 -3.33 -16.11
C GLU A 113 -3.55 -3.08 -16.16
N GLU A 114 -3.12 -1.83 -16.00
CA GLU A 114 -1.72 -1.43 -15.97
C GLU A 114 -0.97 -2.05 -14.78
N SER A 115 -1.60 -2.11 -13.60
CA SER A 115 -1.04 -2.81 -12.44
C SER A 115 -0.86 -4.31 -12.70
N PHE A 116 -1.82 -4.95 -13.37
CA PHE A 116 -1.77 -6.37 -13.74
C PHE A 116 -0.74 -6.66 -14.83
N LYS A 117 -0.58 -5.78 -15.83
CA LYS A 117 0.53 -5.85 -16.79
C LYS A 117 1.86 -5.73 -16.07
N PHE A 118 1.97 -4.77 -15.14
CA PHE A 118 3.21 -4.55 -14.39
C PHE A 118 3.61 -5.77 -13.56
N THR A 119 2.64 -6.46 -12.94
CA THR A 119 2.85 -7.63 -12.08
C THR A 119 2.80 -8.98 -12.82
N GLY A 120 2.50 -8.99 -14.12
CA GLY A 120 2.52 -10.20 -14.96
C GLY A 120 1.27 -11.08 -14.84
N VAL A 121 0.13 -10.53 -14.39
CA VAL A 121 -1.13 -11.27 -14.19
C VAL A 121 -2.29 -10.75 -15.05
N VAL A 122 -1.98 -10.06 -16.15
CA VAL A 122 -2.97 -9.45 -17.07
C VAL A 122 -4.03 -10.43 -17.59
N ASN A 123 -3.70 -11.72 -17.73
CA ASN A 123 -4.67 -12.73 -18.16
C ASN A 123 -5.82 -12.95 -17.16
N SER A 124 -5.64 -12.53 -15.90
CA SER A 124 -6.68 -12.60 -14.86
C SER A 124 -7.52 -11.32 -14.76
N TYR A 125 -7.23 -10.30 -15.58
CA TYR A 125 -7.87 -8.98 -15.51
C TYR A 125 -9.39 -9.03 -15.61
N SER A 126 -9.93 -9.69 -16.64
CA SER A 126 -11.38 -9.73 -16.86
C SER A 126 -12.13 -10.42 -15.72
N ALA A 127 -11.57 -11.51 -15.18
CA ALA A 127 -12.14 -12.22 -14.04
C ALA A 127 -12.01 -11.41 -12.73
N TYR A 128 -10.95 -10.61 -12.60
CA TYR A 128 -10.76 -9.77 -11.43
C TYR A 128 -11.78 -8.62 -11.39
N LEU A 129 -12.00 -7.94 -12.52
CA LEU A 129 -12.96 -6.82 -12.61
C LEU A 129 -14.42 -7.23 -12.41
N SER A 130 -14.78 -8.49 -12.69
CA SER A 130 -16.16 -8.96 -12.51
C SER A 130 -16.52 -9.27 -11.05
N GLN A 131 -15.55 -9.22 -10.14
CA GLN A 131 -15.80 -9.46 -8.72
C GLN A 131 -16.57 -8.28 -8.11
N PRO A 132 -17.65 -8.51 -7.32
CA PRO A 132 -18.41 -7.44 -6.69
C PRO A 132 -17.57 -6.51 -5.79
N ALA A 133 -16.52 -7.05 -5.14
CA ALA A 133 -15.60 -6.29 -4.30
C ALA A 133 -14.58 -5.44 -5.08
N VAL A 134 -14.58 -5.55 -6.41
CA VAL A 134 -13.66 -4.84 -7.33
C VAL A 134 -14.45 -3.98 -8.32
N ASP A 135 -15.63 -4.42 -8.77
CA ASP A 135 -16.43 -3.70 -9.74
C ASP A 135 -16.71 -2.26 -9.27
N TYR A 136 -16.24 -1.31 -10.06
CA TYR A 136 -16.45 0.12 -9.84
C TYR A 136 -17.91 0.44 -9.61
N ASN A 137 -18.80 -0.11 -10.43
CA ASN A 137 -20.22 0.23 -10.41
C ASN A 137 -20.95 -0.39 -9.22
N ALA A 138 -20.47 -1.53 -8.71
CA ALA A 138 -21.01 -2.19 -7.53
C ALA A 138 -20.59 -1.51 -6.21
N ALA A 139 -19.48 -0.76 -6.19
CA ALA A 139 -18.98 -0.13 -4.97
C ALA A 139 -19.96 0.90 -4.37
N ALA A 140 -20.25 0.81 -3.08
CA ALA A 140 -21.09 1.80 -2.38
C ALA A 140 -20.37 3.16 -2.25
N ASP A 141 -19.08 3.13 -1.95
CA ASP A 141 -18.20 4.30 -1.94
C ASP A 141 -17.16 4.15 -3.05
N LYS A 142 -17.31 4.94 -4.12
CA LYS A 142 -16.44 4.90 -5.30
C LYS A 142 -15.02 5.36 -4.98
N ILE A 143 -14.87 6.38 -4.14
CA ILE A 143 -13.56 6.93 -3.76
C ILE A 143 -12.83 5.93 -2.88
N ALA A 144 -13.49 5.34 -1.88
CA ALA A 144 -12.88 4.29 -1.07
C ALA A 144 -12.42 3.10 -1.90
N ASN A 145 -13.22 2.69 -2.90
CA ASN A 145 -12.85 1.61 -3.80
C ASN A 145 -11.64 1.95 -4.70
N ILE A 146 -11.63 3.14 -5.31
CA ILE A 146 -10.49 3.66 -6.09
C ILE A 146 -9.21 3.61 -5.26
N ILE A 147 -9.24 4.18 -4.04
CA ILE A 147 -8.05 4.29 -3.20
C ILE A 147 -7.61 2.94 -2.65
N THR A 148 -8.55 2.03 -2.36
CA THR A 148 -8.19 0.66 -1.95
C THR A 148 -7.47 -0.10 -3.06
N GLN A 149 -7.93 0.01 -4.32
CA GLN A 149 -7.20 -0.59 -5.45
C GLN A 149 -5.86 0.09 -5.72
N LYS A 150 -5.79 1.42 -5.58
CA LYS A 150 -4.52 2.16 -5.64
C LYS A 150 -3.53 1.65 -4.58
N TRP A 151 -3.99 1.48 -3.34
CA TRP A 151 -3.19 0.94 -2.25
C TRP A 151 -2.66 -0.47 -2.53
N LEU A 152 -3.51 -1.37 -3.05
CA LEU A 152 -3.11 -2.72 -3.47
C LEU A 152 -2.08 -2.69 -4.62
N ALA A 153 -2.25 -1.78 -5.58
CA ALA A 153 -1.36 -1.63 -6.73
C ALA A 153 0.01 -1.04 -6.35
N LEU A 154 0.06 -0.18 -5.34
CA LEU A 154 1.31 0.44 -4.86
C LEU A 154 2.03 -0.38 -3.79
N ASN A 155 1.54 -1.57 -3.45
CA ASN A 155 2.17 -2.45 -2.47
C ASN A 155 3.62 -2.76 -2.85
N GLY A 156 4.57 -2.37 -2.00
CA GLY A 156 6.01 -2.55 -2.24
C GLY A 156 6.65 -1.57 -3.24
N LEU A 157 5.90 -0.59 -3.76
CA LEU A 157 6.40 0.41 -4.72
C LEU A 157 6.47 1.81 -4.08
N ASN A 158 5.31 2.39 -3.75
CA ASN A 158 5.17 3.77 -3.29
C ASN A 158 4.39 3.85 -1.96
N SER A 159 5.00 3.34 -0.88
CA SER A 159 4.34 3.24 0.44
C SER A 159 4.02 4.58 1.09
N ILE A 160 4.75 5.65 0.74
CA ILE A 160 4.47 7.00 1.25
C ILE A 160 3.16 7.55 0.67
N GLU A 161 2.90 7.32 -0.62
CA GLU A 161 1.65 7.73 -1.26
C GLU A 161 0.45 6.98 -0.68
N ALA A 162 0.59 5.68 -0.45
CA ALA A 162 -0.38 4.88 0.29
C ALA A 162 -0.67 5.43 1.70
N TRP A 163 0.37 5.90 2.41
CA TRP A 163 0.20 6.54 3.72
C TRP A 163 -0.46 7.91 3.65
N ASN A 164 -0.13 8.70 2.62
CA ASN A 164 -0.73 10.01 2.38
C ASN A 164 -2.22 9.89 2.09
N ASP A 165 -2.62 8.92 1.26
CA ASP A 165 -4.03 8.67 0.97
C ASP A 165 -4.80 8.22 2.21
N TYR A 166 -4.22 7.35 3.04
CA TYR A 166 -4.81 6.98 4.33
C TYR A 166 -4.99 8.19 5.24
N ARG A 167 -3.99 9.07 5.38
CA ARG A 167 -4.14 10.28 6.22
C ARG A 167 -5.15 11.27 5.65
N ARG A 168 -5.23 11.41 4.33
CA ARG A 168 -6.13 12.34 3.65
C ARG A 168 -7.59 11.86 3.68
N LEU A 169 -7.82 10.55 3.58
CA LEU A 169 -9.15 9.97 3.31
C LEU A 169 -9.60 8.89 4.29
N GLY A 170 -8.73 8.40 5.17
CA GLY A 170 -9.02 7.29 6.09
C GLY A 170 -9.10 5.91 5.43
N VAL A 171 -8.72 5.79 4.15
CA VAL A 171 -8.90 4.57 3.34
C VAL A 171 -7.58 4.06 2.72
N PRO A 172 -7.38 2.73 2.61
CA PRO A 172 -8.20 1.70 3.27
C PRO A 172 -8.06 1.81 4.79
N ALA A 173 -8.99 1.23 5.56
CA ALA A 173 -8.99 1.32 7.02
C ALA A 173 -7.88 0.46 7.66
N ILE A 174 -6.62 0.87 7.46
CA ILE A 174 -5.43 0.15 7.92
C ILE A 174 -5.46 0.05 9.44
N PRO A 175 -5.36 -1.15 10.05
CA PRO A 175 -5.37 -1.32 11.50
C PRO A 175 -4.18 -0.60 12.15
N ASN A 176 -4.36 -0.13 13.38
CA ASN A 176 -3.26 0.49 14.11
C ASN A 176 -2.26 -0.56 14.64
N SER A 177 -1.05 -0.12 14.97
CA SER A 177 -0.05 -0.96 15.64
C SER A 177 -0.61 -1.46 16.98
N LEU A 178 -0.42 -2.75 17.28
CA LEU A 178 -0.83 -3.31 18.57
C LEU A 178 -0.04 -2.72 19.74
N ASP A 179 1.19 -2.28 19.50
CA ASP A 179 2.05 -1.60 20.47
C ASP A 179 2.00 -0.07 20.34
N ALA A 180 0.95 0.48 19.72
CA ALA A 180 0.79 1.93 19.62
C ALA A 180 0.60 2.57 21.01
N PRO A 181 1.47 3.50 21.45
CA PRO A 181 1.26 4.23 22.69
C PRO A 181 -0.07 4.98 22.67
N ALA A 182 -0.92 4.73 23.66
CA ALA A 182 -2.26 5.30 23.77
C ALA A 182 -3.15 5.11 22.51
N GLY A 183 -2.87 4.09 21.68
CA GLY A 183 -3.60 3.84 20.45
C GLY A 183 -3.42 4.92 19.37
N LEU A 184 -2.38 5.76 19.49
CA LEU A 184 -2.12 6.86 18.58
C LEU A 184 -1.33 6.40 17.35
N ARG A 185 -1.31 7.23 16.30
CA ARG A 185 -0.64 6.95 15.04
C ARG A 185 0.20 8.16 14.61
N PRO A 186 1.36 7.95 13.96
CA PRO A 186 2.13 9.06 13.39
C PRO A 186 1.32 9.83 12.33
N LEU A 187 1.18 11.14 12.52
CA LEU A 187 0.52 12.08 11.61
C LEU A 187 1.53 12.90 10.81
N ARG A 188 2.79 12.98 11.27
CA ARG A 188 3.92 13.62 10.60
C ARG A 188 5.25 13.13 11.18
N PHE A 189 6.35 13.52 10.55
CA PHE A 189 7.68 13.46 11.19
C PHE A 189 7.96 14.76 11.96
N MET A 190 8.83 14.65 12.95
CA MET A 190 9.46 15.81 13.59
C MET A 190 10.42 16.49 12.62
N TYR A 191 10.64 17.79 12.81
CA TYR A 191 11.78 18.47 12.22
C TYR A 191 13.09 17.80 12.66
N PRO A 192 14.09 17.72 11.77
CA PRO A 192 15.41 17.21 12.13
C PRO A 192 15.98 17.96 13.33
N GLU A 193 16.69 17.24 14.20
CA GLU A 193 17.35 17.84 15.36
C GLU A 193 18.32 18.96 14.94
N THR A 194 18.97 18.82 13.79
CA THR A 194 19.86 19.86 13.24
C THR A 194 19.12 21.17 13.02
N GLU A 195 17.89 21.18 12.50
CA GLU A 195 17.12 22.42 12.31
C GLU A 195 16.80 23.08 13.66
N ARG A 196 16.54 22.30 14.71
CA ARG A 196 16.33 22.83 16.06
C ARG A 196 17.61 23.35 16.71
N MET A 197 18.78 22.87 16.29
CA MET A 197 20.06 23.34 16.83
C MET A 197 20.59 24.56 16.08
N THR A 198 20.46 24.60 14.75
CA THR A 198 21.10 25.61 13.90
C THR A 198 20.15 26.68 13.37
N ASN A 199 18.83 26.40 13.36
CA ASN A 199 17.80 27.28 12.78
C ASN A 199 16.53 27.33 13.64
N ASN A 200 16.69 27.25 14.97
CA ASN A 200 15.58 27.06 15.90
C ASN A 200 14.52 28.16 15.85
N GLU A 201 14.94 29.39 15.56
CA GLU A 201 14.04 30.54 15.46
C GLU A 201 12.99 30.30 14.37
N GLU A 202 13.38 29.83 13.19
CA GLU A 202 12.46 29.53 12.08
C GLU A 202 11.69 28.24 12.31
N ALA A 203 12.35 27.19 12.84
CA ALA A 203 11.69 25.92 13.16
C ALA A 203 10.53 26.12 14.14
N SER A 204 10.73 26.94 15.17
CA SER A 204 9.72 27.23 16.19
C SER A 204 8.54 28.04 15.64
N LYS A 205 8.73 28.85 14.58
CA LYS A 205 7.63 29.58 13.91
C LYS A 205 6.64 28.65 13.20
N GLN A 206 7.05 27.43 12.85
CA GLN A 206 6.15 26.42 12.28
C GLN A 206 5.21 25.79 13.31
N GLY A 207 5.41 26.07 14.60
CA GLY A 207 4.62 25.52 15.70
C GLY A 207 5.09 24.14 16.14
N SER A 208 4.19 23.43 16.83
CA SER A 208 4.44 22.07 17.30
C SER A 208 4.43 21.06 16.15
N ASP A 209 5.25 20.02 16.28
CA ASP A 209 5.41 18.91 15.36
C ASP A 209 5.38 17.56 16.10
N GLU A 210 4.60 17.49 17.18
CA GLU A 210 4.34 16.27 17.93
C GLU A 210 3.77 15.21 16.99
N ILE A 211 4.53 14.12 16.80
CA ILE A 211 4.30 13.10 15.78
C ILE A 211 2.87 12.58 15.77
N THR A 212 2.25 12.41 16.94
CA THR A 212 0.95 11.74 17.09
C THR A 212 -0.23 12.69 17.22
N LYS A 213 0.00 14.01 17.19
CA LYS A 213 -1.01 15.03 17.46
C LYS A 213 -1.10 16.07 16.36
N ASP A 214 0.05 16.56 15.90
CA ASP A 214 0.11 17.65 14.95
C ASP A 214 0.01 17.12 13.52
N ARG A 215 -0.91 17.70 12.75
CA ARG A 215 -1.17 17.33 11.37
C ARG A 215 -0.41 18.22 10.40
N VAL A 216 -0.08 17.66 9.24
CA VAL A 216 0.35 18.45 8.08
C VAL A 216 -0.85 19.20 7.48
N TRP A 217 -0.63 20.34 6.84
CA TRP A 217 -1.72 21.26 6.45
C TRP A 217 -2.81 20.61 5.57
N TRP A 218 -2.43 19.62 4.77
CA TRP A 218 -3.28 18.90 3.83
C TRP A 218 -4.01 17.70 4.45
N ASP A 219 -3.61 17.26 5.64
CA ASP A 219 -4.30 16.22 6.41
C ASP A 219 -5.49 16.86 7.11
N LYS A 220 -6.70 16.48 6.66
CA LYS A 220 -7.99 17.05 7.06
C LYS A 220 -8.91 16.05 7.76
N GLN A 221 -8.41 14.85 8.05
CA GLN A 221 -9.13 13.85 8.86
C GLN A 221 -9.00 14.15 10.35
#